data_AF-A0A832Z7W5-F1
#
_entry.id   AF-A0A832Z7W5-F1
#
_cell.length_a   1.000
_cell.length_b   1.000
_cell.length_c   1.000
_cell.angle_alpha   90.00
_cell.angle_beta   90.00
_cell.angle_gamma   90.00
#
_symmetry.space_group_name_H-M   'P 1'
#
loop_
_entity.id
_entity.type
_entity.pdbx_description
1 polymer ?
#
loop_
_entity_poly.entity_id
_entity_poly.type
_entity_poly.pdbx_seq_one_letter_code
_entity_poly.pdbx_strand_id
1 'polypeptide(L)'
;MHQGTRSGYAREKLEPLGVTVIEDSDIVRKYREVFLEKDPVYEEILRFARLYARTQGYALNPDPVELDRIISGLANNQKTYGYRYCPCRPLSGTPGADTKKICPCYWHKEEIRRDGRCHCGLFWGAADKGGLKEQHPQFGKGENNGPERKG
;
A
#
# COMPACT_ATOMS: atom_id res chain seq x y z
N MET A 1 28.21 2.55 -10.71
CA MET A 1 27.81 1.14 -10.45
C MET A 1 26.70 1.15 -9.40
N HIS A 2 25.43 1.06 -9.81
CA HIS A 2 24.31 0.65 -8.94
C HIS A 2 23.54 -0.36 -9.77
N GLN A 3 24.03 -1.60 -9.79
CA GLN A 3 23.48 -2.71 -10.57
C GLN A 3 22.35 -3.40 -9.78
N GLY A 4 21.30 -2.65 -9.46
CA GLY A 4 20.08 -3.20 -8.89
C GLY A 4 18.90 -2.74 -9.74
N THR A 5 17.94 -3.63 -10.01
CA THR A 5 16.61 -3.18 -10.43
C THR A 5 16.12 -2.14 -9.41
N ARG A 6 15.31 -1.16 -9.82
CA ARG A 6 14.72 -0.20 -8.87
C ARG A 6 13.92 -0.88 -7.74
N SER A 7 13.48 -2.13 -7.92
CA SER A 7 12.93 -2.98 -6.85
C SER A 7 13.99 -3.44 -5.83
N GLY A 8 15.24 -3.67 -6.26
CA GLY A 8 16.38 -3.92 -5.36
C GLY A 8 16.68 -2.74 -4.44
N TYR A 9 16.53 -1.50 -4.92
CA TYR A 9 16.66 -0.31 -4.07
C TYR A 9 15.60 -0.28 -2.96
N ALA A 10 14.33 -0.55 -3.29
CA ALA A 10 13.25 -0.60 -2.29
C ALA A 10 13.52 -1.71 -1.26
N ARG A 11 13.97 -2.89 -1.67
CA ARG A 11 14.35 -3.97 -0.75
C ARG A 11 15.43 -3.55 0.23
N GLU A 12 16.55 -3.06 -0.30
CA GLU A 12 17.72 -2.67 0.48
C GLU A 12 17.36 -1.65 1.57
N LYS A 13 16.41 -0.75 1.30
CA LYS A 13 16.01 0.30 2.24
C LYS A 13 14.86 -0.08 3.16
N LEU A 14 13.95 -0.95 2.73
CA LEU A 14 12.68 -1.19 3.43
C LEU A 14 12.63 -2.52 4.17
N GLU A 15 13.24 -3.58 3.63
CA GLU A 15 13.26 -4.89 4.29
C GLU A 15 13.99 -4.88 5.64
N PRO A 16 15.13 -4.17 5.83
CA PRO A 16 15.75 -4.03 7.15
C PRO A 16 14.87 -3.32 8.18
N LEU A 17 13.84 -2.61 7.73
CA LEU A 17 12.88 -1.92 8.57
C LEU A 17 11.60 -2.75 8.81
N GLY A 18 11.58 -4.02 8.38
CA GLY A 18 10.44 -4.92 8.56
C GLY A 18 9.33 -4.75 7.52
N VAL A 19 9.57 -4.00 6.44
CA VAL A 19 8.60 -3.82 5.35
C VAL A 19 8.90 -4.83 4.24
N THR A 20 8.04 -5.83 4.12
CA THR A 20 8.15 -6.83 3.05
C THR A 20 7.88 -6.20 1.69
N VAL A 21 8.88 -6.22 0.79
CA VAL A 21 8.73 -5.78 -0.59
C VAL A 21 8.30 -6.97 -1.45
N ILE A 22 7.05 -6.94 -1.92
CA ILE A 22 6.51 -7.98 -2.80
C ILE A 22 6.82 -7.62 -4.26
N GLU A 23 7.27 -8.60 -5.06
CA GLU A 23 7.46 -8.40 -6.50
C GLU A 23 6.15 -8.18 -7.24
N ASP A 24 6.19 -7.40 -8.32
CA ASP A 24 5.02 -7.17 -9.18
C ASP A 24 4.42 -8.49 -9.68
N SER A 25 5.26 -9.48 -10.02
CA SER A 25 4.81 -10.82 -10.44
C SER A 25 4.08 -11.57 -9.33
N ASP A 26 4.51 -11.40 -8.08
CA ASP A 26 3.88 -12.02 -6.91
C ASP A 26 2.56 -11.35 -6.56
N ILE A 27 2.46 -10.03 -6.75
CA ILE A 27 1.19 -9.31 -6.67
C ILE A 27 0.24 -9.81 -7.77
N VAL A 28 0.69 -10.05 -9.00
CA VAL A 28 -0.23 -10.62 -10.02
C VAL A 28 -0.68 -12.04 -9.63
N ARG A 29 0.26 -12.90 -9.20
CA ARG A 29 -0.03 -14.30 -8.87
C ARG A 29 -0.98 -14.44 -7.67
N LYS A 30 -0.65 -13.83 -6.53
CA LYS A 30 -1.47 -13.91 -5.31
C LYS A 30 -2.89 -13.38 -5.51
N TYR A 31 -3.08 -12.43 -6.41
CA TYR A 31 -4.37 -11.77 -6.58
C TYR A 31 -5.25 -12.47 -7.61
N ARG A 32 -4.66 -13.17 -8.60
CA ARG A 32 -5.40 -14.09 -9.48
C ARG A 32 -5.99 -15.28 -8.73
N GLU A 33 -5.39 -15.69 -7.61
CA GLU A 33 -5.88 -16.80 -6.79
C GLU A 33 -7.08 -16.41 -5.90
N VAL A 34 -7.22 -15.12 -5.57
CA VAL A 34 -8.19 -14.64 -4.56
C VAL A 34 -9.39 -13.91 -5.19
N PHE A 35 -9.32 -13.48 -6.45
CA PHE A 35 -10.34 -12.61 -7.03
C PHE A 35 -10.77 -12.95 -8.48
N LEU A 36 -12.08 -12.78 -8.74
CA LEU A 36 -12.74 -12.72 -10.06
C LEU A 36 -12.10 -11.66 -10.97
N GLU A 37 -12.28 -11.78 -12.30
CA GLU A 37 -11.84 -10.79 -13.30
C GLU A 37 -12.09 -9.35 -12.82
N LYS A 38 -11.01 -8.60 -12.62
CA LYS A 38 -11.07 -7.19 -12.19
C LYS A 38 -11.25 -6.29 -13.42
N ASP A 39 -12.14 -5.31 -13.29
CA ASP A 39 -12.46 -4.30 -14.31
C ASP A 39 -11.21 -3.53 -14.78
N PRO A 40 -11.07 -3.21 -16.09
CA PRO A 40 -9.96 -2.43 -16.65
C PRO A 40 -9.47 -1.22 -15.84
N VAL A 41 -10.37 -0.49 -15.17
CA VAL A 41 -9.98 0.66 -14.34
C VAL A 41 -9.15 0.23 -13.12
N TYR A 42 -9.48 -0.91 -12.50
CA TYR A 42 -8.69 -1.46 -11.39
C TYR A 42 -7.25 -1.74 -11.84
N GLU A 43 -7.10 -2.38 -13.01
CA GLU A 43 -5.80 -2.72 -13.57
C GLU A 43 -4.98 -1.48 -13.92
N GLU A 44 -5.63 -0.42 -14.40
CA GLU A 44 -4.99 0.89 -14.62
C GLU A 44 -4.46 1.49 -13.32
N ILE A 45 -5.29 1.52 -12.25
CA ILE A 45 -4.88 2.04 -10.95
C ILE A 45 -3.74 1.21 -10.35
N LEU A 46 -3.79 -0.12 -10.46
CA LEU A 46 -2.73 -1.00 -9.98
C LEU A 46 -1.41 -0.75 -10.72
N ARG A 47 -1.45 -0.62 -12.05
CA ARG A 47 -0.28 -0.24 -12.85
C ARG A 47 0.28 1.11 -12.44
N PHE A 48 -0.59 2.11 -12.26
CA PHE A 48 -0.20 3.42 -11.75
C PHE A 48 0.50 3.32 -10.40
N ALA A 49 -0.10 2.61 -9.44
CA ALA A 49 0.44 2.47 -8.08
C ALA A 49 1.83 1.80 -8.10
N ARG A 50 1.99 0.72 -8.87
CA ARG A 50 3.27 0.02 -9.06
C ARG A 50 4.34 0.94 -9.63
N LEU A 51 4.03 1.64 -10.71
CA LEU A 51 4.97 2.55 -11.35
C LEU A 51 5.36 3.69 -10.39
N TYR A 52 4.38 4.29 -9.72
CA TYR A 52 4.63 5.35 -8.76
C TYR A 52 5.54 4.87 -7.62
N ALA A 53 5.21 3.75 -6.98
CA ALA A 53 6.01 3.16 -5.90
C ALA A 53 7.45 2.91 -6.34
N ARG A 54 7.64 2.26 -7.51
CA ARG A 54 8.96 2.00 -8.11
C ARG A 54 9.75 3.29 -8.38
N THR A 55 9.09 4.35 -8.86
CA THR A 55 9.78 5.63 -9.15
C THR A 55 10.21 6.39 -7.91
N GLN A 56 9.45 6.26 -6.81
CA GLN A 56 9.73 6.95 -5.55
C GLN A 56 10.58 6.12 -4.58
N GLY A 57 10.84 4.84 -4.89
CA GLY A 57 11.53 3.93 -3.97
C GLY A 57 10.64 3.47 -2.80
N TYR A 58 9.33 3.40 -3.02
CA TYR A 58 8.35 2.88 -2.07
C TYR A 58 8.01 1.41 -2.38
N ALA A 59 7.47 0.72 -1.39
CA ALA A 59 6.75 -0.53 -1.56
C ALA A 59 5.23 -0.28 -1.59
N LEU A 60 4.48 -1.19 -2.20
CA LEU A 60 3.03 -1.26 -2.01
C LEU A 60 2.71 -1.99 -0.70
N ASN A 61 1.47 -1.86 -0.23
CA ASN A 61 0.98 -2.63 0.91
C ASN A 61 1.25 -4.14 0.69
N PRO A 62 1.96 -4.82 1.61
CA PRO A 62 2.24 -6.24 1.47
C PRO A 62 1.02 -7.13 1.74
N ASP A 63 -0.01 -6.61 2.41
CA ASP A 63 -1.26 -7.33 2.64
C ASP A 63 -2.13 -7.28 1.37
N PRO A 64 -2.42 -8.44 0.75
CA PRO A 64 -3.16 -8.47 -0.50
C PRO A 64 -4.62 -8.04 -0.39
N VAL A 65 -5.24 -8.23 0.78
CA VAL A 65 -6.63 -7.83 1.02
C VAL A 65 -6.68 -6.31 1.16
N GLU A 66 -5.77 -5.71 1.91
CA GLU A 66 -5.72 -4.25 2.06
C GLU A 66 -5.32 -3.54 0.77
N LEU A 67 -4.36 -4.08 0.01
CA LEU A 67 -4.03 -3.50 -1.29
C LEU A 67 -5.23 -3.54 -2.24
N ASP A 68 -5.92 -4.68 -2.36
CA ASP A 68 -7.13 -4.80 -3.20
C ASP A 68 -8.21 -3.81 -2.78
N ARG A 69 -8.46 -3.67 -1.46
CA ARG A 69 -9.43 -2.73 -0.92
C ARG A 69 -9.11 -1.28 -1.32
N ILE A 70 -7.85 -0.89 -1.24
CA ILE A 70 -7.42 0.48 -1.57
C ILE A 70 -7.46 0.73 -3.09
N ILE A 71 -6.96 -0.19 -3.90
CA ILE A 71 -6.97 -0.08 -5.37
C ILE A 71 -8.41 -0.07 -5.88
N SER A 72 -9.28 -0.94 -5.36
CA SER A 72 -10.71 -0.96 -5.69
C SER A 72 -11.39 0.35 -5.29
N GLY A 73 -11.09 0.90 -4.12
CA GLY A 73 -11.62 2.21 -3.69
C GLY A 73 -11.19 3.36 -4.60
N LEU A 74 -9.92 3.39 -5.02
CA LEU A 74 -9.40 4.36 -5.99
C LEU A 74 -10.08 4.22 -7.36
N ALA A 75 -10.23 3.00 -7.85
CA ALA A 75 -10.89 2.71 -9.13
C ALA A 75 -12.36 3.11 -9.11
N ASN A 76 -13.09 2.80 -8.03
CA ASN A 76 -14.48 3.20 -7.86
C ASN A 76 -14.60 4.74 -7.82
N ASN A 77 -13.73 5.43 -7.08
CA ASN A 77 -13.72 6.88 -7.07
C ASN A 77 -13.43 7.49 -8.45
N GLN A 78 -12.53 6.90 -9.23
CA GLN A 78 -12.27 7.33 -10.60
C GLN A 78 -13.50 7.15 -11.50
N LYS A 79 -14.19 6.00 -11.40
CA LYS A 79 -15.43 5.74 -12.16
C LYS A 79 -16.56 6.69 -11.76
N THR A 80 -16.72 6.96 -10.47
CA THR A 80 -17.84 7.78 -9.95
C THR A 80 -17.59 9.28 -10.10
N TYR A 81 -16.37 9.74 -9.84
CA TYR A 81 -16.05 11.17 -9.71
C TYR A 81 -15.06 11.68 -10.76
N GLY A 82 -14.60 10.83 -11.67
CA GLY A 82 -13.65 11.17 -12.74
C GLY A 82 -12.18 11.25 -12.30
N TYR A 83 -11.89 11.14 -11.01
CA TYR A 83 -10.53 11.18 -10.47
C TYR A 83 -10.31 10.13 -9.40
N ARG A 84 -9.09 9.62 -9.31
CA ARG A 84 -8.62 8.66 -8.29
C ARG A 84 -8.47 9.28 -6.89
N TYR A 85 -9.54 9.85 -6.35
CA TYR A 85 -9.56 10.38 -4.99
C TYR A 85 -9.22 9.32 -3.95
N CYS A 86 -8.42 9.65 -2.92
CA CYS A 86 -8.07 8.70 -1.87
C CYS A 86 -9.34 8.15 -1.22
N PRO A 87 -9.53 6.82 -1.15
CA PRO A 87 -10.66 6.23 -0.45
C PRO A 87 -10.64 6.52 1.06
N CYS A 88 -9.51 7.01 1.57
CA CYS A 88 -9.30 7.39 2.96
C CYS A 88 -9.67 8.84 3.31
N ARG A 89 -10.00 9.68 2.31
CA ARG A 89 -10.30 11.10 2.52
C ARG A 89 -11.74 11.37 2.05
N PRO A 90 -12.68 11.66 2.97
CA PRO A 90 -14.05 12.01 2.60
C PRO A 90 -14.08 13.16 1.59
N LEU A 91 -14.89 13.03 0.54
CA LEU A 91 -15.08 14.09 -0.45
C LEU A 91 -16.05 15.14 0.08
N SER A 92 -15.79 16.39 -0.26
CA SER A 92 -16.69 17.51 0.08
C SER A 92 -17.86 17.65 -0.90
N GLY A 93 -17.76 17.00 -2.07
CA GLY A 93 -18.71 17.15 -3.17
C GLY A 93 -18.48 18.41 -4.02
N THR A 94 -17.45 19.20 -3.70
CA THR A 94 -17.04 20.38 -4.48
C THR A 94 -15.72 20.09 -5.21
N PRO A 95 -15.72 19.95 -6.56
CA PRO A 95 -14.55 19.46 -7.31
C PRO A 95 -13.24 20.22 -7.05
N GLY A 96 -13.29 21.55 -6.90
CA GLY A 96 -12.11 22.37 -6.62
C GLY A 96 -11.56 22.22 -5.19
N ALA A 97 -12.40 21.85 -4.23
CA ALA A 97 -11.97 21.68 -2.83
C ALA A 97 -11.27 20.32 -2.60
N ASP A 98 -11.51 19.35 -3.47
CA ASP A 98 -11.05 17.97 -3.28
C ASP A 98 -9.76 17.63 -4.04
N THR A 99 -9.19 18.55 -4.84
CA THR A 99 -8.00 18.29 -5.67
C THR A 99 -6.82 17.73 -4.85
N LYS A 100 -6.61 18.20 -3.62
CA LYS A 100 -5.56 17.70 -2.71
C LYS A 100 -5.73 16.22 -2.33
N LYS A 101 -6.92 15.65 -2.52
CA LYS A 101 -7.27 14.26 -2.18
C LYS A 101 -7.02 13.30 -3.35
N ILE A 102 -6.76 13.79 -4.56
CA ILE A 102 -6.45 12.93 -5.72
C ILE A 102 -5.14 12.17 -5.46
N CYS A 103 -5.15 10.85 -5.61
CA CYS A 103 -3.97 10.01 -5.43
C CYS A 103 -2.89 10.32 -6.49
N PRO A 104 -1.60 10.42 -6.15
CA PRO A 104 -1.06 10.41 -4.79
C PRO A 104 -1.40 11.75 -4.11
N CYS A 105 -2.06 11.68 -2.95
CA CYS A 105 -2.65 12.87 -2.31
C CYS A 105 -1.57 13.81 -1.76
N TYR A 106 -1.92 15.08 -1.55
CA TYR A 106 -0.98 16.12 -1.11
C TYR A 106 -0.11 15.71 0.10
N TRP A 107 -0.67 14.95 1.04
CA TRP A 107 -0.03 14.60 2.30
C TRP A 107 0.88 13.37 2.25
N HIS A 108 0.77 12.52 1.22
CA HIS A 108 1.32 11.16 1.27
C HIS A 108 2.83 11.12 1.55
N LYS A 109 3.61 12.06 1.00
CA LYS A 109 5.07 12.07 1.20
C LYS A 109 5.43 12.37 2.65
N GLU A 110 4.76 13.36 3.25
CA GLU A 110 4.98 13.73 4.65
C GLU A 110 4.53 12.62 5.59
N GLU A 111 3.40 11.97 5.29
CA GLU A 111 2.94 10.80 6.03
C GLU A 111 3.94 9.64 5.96
N ILE A 112 4.46 9.32 4.77
CA ILE A 112 5.48 8.27 4.61
C ILE A 112 6.76 8.62 5.39
N ARG A 113 7.21 9.87 5.30
CA ARG A 113 8.41 10.35 5.98
C ARG A 113 8.27 10.27 7.51
N ARG A 114 7.07 10.57 8.04
CA ARG A 114 6.78 10.57 9.47
C ARG A 114 6.47 9.18 10.02
N ASP A 115 5.64 8.42 9.30
CA ASP A 115 4.95 7.21 9.78
C ASP A 115 5.39 5.92 9.05
N GLY A 116 6.30 6.02 8.07
CA GLY A 116 6.75 4.89 7.24
C GLY A 116 5.76 4.46 6.17
N ARG A 117 4.55 5.04 6.15
CA ARG A 117 3.52 4.78 5.14
C ARG A 117 2.59 5.97 4.95
N CYS A 118 1.92 6.05 3.81
CA CYS A 118 0.83 7.02 3.66
C CYS A 118 -0.38 6.60 4.53
N HIS A 119 -1.28 7.53 4.80
CA HIS A 119 -2.39 7.32 5.72
C HIS A 119 -3.26 6.11 5.37
N CYS A 120 -3.55 5.91 4.07
CA CYS A 120 -4.33 4.76 3.61
C CYS A 120 -3.54 3.44 3.61
N GLY A 121 -2.21 3.48 3.78
CA GLY A 121 -1.35 2.29 3.75
C GLY A 121 -1.01 1.78 2.35
N LEU A 122 -1.33 2.51 1.28
CA LEU A 122 -1.00 2.10 -0.10
C LEU A 122 0.51 2.05 -0.34
N PHE A 123 1.23 3.09 0.08
CA PHE A 123 2.66 3.26 -0.15
C PHE A 123 3.42 3.22 1.17
N TRP A 124 4.50 2.45 1.20
CA TRP A 124 5.39 2.26 2.34
C TRP A 124 6.80 2.70 1.96
N GLY A 125 7.49 3.42 2.84
CA GLY A 125 8.80 4.02 2.60
C GLY A 125 9.62 4.13 3.87
N ALA A 126 10.87 4.57 3.73
CA ALA A 126 11.74 4.80 4.89
C ALA A 126 11.25 6.03 5.67
N ALA A 127 11.06 5.87 6.98
CA ALA A 127 10.69 6.96 7.88
C ALA A 127 11.94 7.63 8.48
N ASP A 128 11.94 8.96 8.59
CA ASP A 128 13.07 9.72 9.15
C ASP A 128 13.27 9.49 10.66
N LYS A 129 12.18 9.18 11.40
CA LYS A 129 12.18 9.11 12.86
C LYS A 129 12.32 7.69 13.42
N GLY A 130 12.90 6.75 12.66
CA GLY A 130 12.87 5.33 13.02
C GLY A 130 11.44 4.77 13.10
N GLY A 131 10.50 5.42 12.39
CA GLY A 131 9.06 5.23 12.44
C GLY A 131 8.58 4.01 11.68
N LEU A 132 9.09 2.83 12.05
CA LEU A 132 8.39 1.54 11.89
C LEU A 132 8.28 0.91 13.27
N LYS A 133 7.86 1.72 14.26
CA LYS A 133 7.53 1.19 15.59
C LYS A 133 6.20 0.47 15.51
N GLU A 134 6.23 -0.86 15.53
CA GLU A 134 5.34 -1.82 16.22
C GLU A 134 3.80 -1.64 16.16
N GLN A 135 3.27 -0.68 15.43
CA GLN A 135 1.84 -0.32 15.44
C GLN A 135 1.03 -1.03 14.34
N HIS A 136 1.51 -2.18 13.86
CA HIS A 136 0.68 -3.10 13.07
C HIS A 136 0.39 -4.36 13.90
N PRO A 137 -0.59 -4.32 14.82
CA PRO A 137 -0.88 -5.41 15.76
C PRO A 137 -1.56 -6.63 15.14
N GLN A 138 -1.27 -6.98 13.88
CA GLN A 138 -1.73 -8.26 13.29
C GLN A 138 -0.60 -9.18 12.84
N PHE A 139 0.67 -8.84 13.09
CA PHE A 139 1.80 -9.72 12.74
C PHE A 139 2.81 -9.92 13.87
N GLY A 140 2.33 -9.96 15.12
CA GLY A 140 3.07 -10.42 16.31
C GLY A 140 2.47 -11.72 16.84
N LYS A 141 3.31 -12.71 17.11
CA LYS A 141 2.99 -14.11 17.46
C LYS A 141 2.07 -14.27 18.68
N GLY A 142 1.22 -15.30 18.65
CA GLY A 142 0.63 -15.98 19.82
C GLY A 142 0.32 -17.42 19.40
N GLU A 143 1.26 -18.35 19.54
CA GLU A 143 1.41 -19.26 20.69
C GLU A 143 0.25 -20.26 20.82
N ASN A 144 0.57 -21.50 20.46
CA ASN A 144 -0.25 -22.68 20.69
C ASN A 144 -0.45 -22.87 22.20
N ASN A 145 -1.64 -22.58 22.70
CA ASN A 145 -2.11 -23.15 23.97
C ASN A 145 -3.15 -24.22 23.65
N GLY A 146 -2.65 -25.41 23.32
CA GLY A 146 -3.46 -26.62 23.47
C GLY A 146 -3.81 -26.81 24.94
N PRO A 147 -5.01 -27.32 25.28
CA PRO A 147 -5.39 -27.49 26.68
C PRO A 147 -4.48 -28.54 27.32
N GLU A 148 -3.69 -28.11 28.32
CA GLU A 148 -3.04 -29.01 29.26
C GLU A 148 -4.11 -29.88 29.93
N ARG A 149 -4.05 -31.19 29.66
CA ARG A 149 -4.72 -32.18 30.49
C ARG A 149 -4.10 -32.11 31.89
N LYS A 150 -4.93 -31.84 32.90
CA LYS A 150 -4.63 -32.16 34.31
C LYS A 150 -5.88 -32.75 34.95
N GLY A 151 -5.73 -33.95 35.50
CA GLY A 151 -6.70 -34.60 36.41
C GLY A 151 -7.57 -35.63 35.74
#